data_AF-K9H3R3-F1
#
_entry.id   AF-K9H3R3-F1
#
_cell.length_a   1.000
_cell.length_b   1.000
_cell.length_c   1.000
_cell.angle_alpha   90.00
_cell.angle_beta   90.00
_cell.angle_gamma   90.00
#
_symmetry.space_group_name_H-M   'P 1'
#
loop_
_entity.id
_entity.type
_entity.pdbx_description
1 polymer ?
#
loop_
_entity_poly.entity_id
_entity_poly.type
_entity_poly.pdbx_seq_one_letter_code
_entity_poly.pdbx_strand_id
1 'polypeptide(L)'
;MADESAAQASNDVGGIAADQLRSFIERIERLEEEKANIASDIKDVYAEAKSAGFDTKIMRQLIRIRKMEPHERAEQEELLDLYLSAVGY
;
A
#
# COMPACT_ATOMS: atom_id res chain seq x y z
N MET A 1 55.24 14.79 -0.39
CA MET A 1 54.46 13.71 0.24
C MET A 1 53.26 14.37 0.89
N ALA A 2 52.02 14.14 0.54
CA ALA A 2 51.38 13.56 -0.64
C ALA A 2 50.02 14.27 -0.69
N ASP A 3 49.61 14.70 -1.87
CA ASP A 3 48.35 15.39 -2.14
C ASP A 3 47.18 14.42 -1.94
N GLU A 4 46.48 14.50 -0.80
CA GLU A 4 45.26 13.73 -0.50
C GLU A 4 43.99 14.46 -1.01
N SER A 5 44.03 15.05 -2.21
CA SER A 5 42.90 15.77 -2.80
C SER A 5 42.34 15.11 -4.07
N ALA A 6 42.42 13.78 -4.17
CA ALA A 6 41.94 13.04 -5.34
C ALA A 6 40.92 11.96 -4.97
N ALA A 7 39.76 12.35 -4.42
CA ALA A 7 38.63 11.44 -4.27
C ALA A 7 37.28 12.15 -4.33
N GLN A 8 37.02 12.87 -5.42
CA GLN A 8 35.64 13.15 -5.85
C GLN A 8 35.58 12.99 -7.36
N ALA A 9 35.67 11.73 -7.79
CA ALA A 9 35.24 11.36 -9.12
C ALA A 9 33.71 11.56 -9.17
N SER A 10 33.29 12.51 -9.99
CA SER A 10 31.89 12.77 -10.32
C SER A 10 31.20 11.48 -10.77
N ASN A 11 30.41 10.87 -9.89
CA ASN A 11 29.50 9.75 -10.20
C ASN A 11 28.28 10.28 -10.99
N ASP A 12 28.53 10.94 -12.10
CA ASP A 12 27.52 11.56 -12.95
C ASP A 12 27.36 10.70 -14.21
N VAL A 13 26.63 9.59 -14.08
CA VAL A 13 26.32 8.73 -15.23
C VAL A 13 25.18 9.40 -15.99
N GLY A 14 25.52 10.14 -17.04
CA GLY A 14 24.54 10.75 -17.95
C GLY A 14 23.82 12.00 -17.42
N GLY A 15 24.41 12.74 -16.47
CA GLY A 15 23.79 13.92 -15.86
C GLY A 15 22.81 13.61 -14.72
N ILE A 16 22.82 12.37 -14.23
CA ILE A 16 22.04 11.92 -13.09
C ILE A 16 22.99 11.84 -11.89
N ALA A 17 22.67 12.59 -10.83
CA ALA A 17 23.35 12.50 -9.55
C ALA A 17 23.16 11.10 -8.94
N ALA A 18 24.11 10.19 -9.18
CA ALA A 18 23.99 8.77 -8.81
C ALA A 18 23.80 8.56 -7.31
N ASP A 19 24.38 9.45 -6.48
CA ASP A 19 24.22 9.38 -5.02
C ASP A 19 22.79 9.74 -4.58
N GLN A 20 22.13 10.66 -5.27
CA GLN A 20 20.72 11.00 -5.02
C GLN A 20 19.80 9.86 -5.43
N LEU A 21 20.07 9.22 -6.58
CA LEU A 21 19.33 8.03 -7.01
C LEU A 21 19.49 6.88 -6.03
N ARG A 22 20.72 6.60 -5.57
CA ARG A 22 20.99 5.56 -4.56
C ARG A 22 20.22 5.84 -3.26
N SER A 23 20.21 7.09 -2.79
CA SER A 23 19.45 7.47 -1.60
C SER A 23 17.94 7.24 -1.74
N PHE A 24 17.35 7.51 -2.91
CA PHE A 24 15.95 7.20 -3.16
C PHE A 24 15.67 5.69 -3.16
N ILE A 25 16.52 4.90 -3.80
CA ILE A 25 16.38 3.43 -3.86
C ILE A 25 16.41 2.84 -2.45
N GLU A 26 17.45 3.16 -1.65
CA GLU A 26 17.58 2.65 -0.28
C GLU A 26 16.39 3.02 0.61
N ARG A 27 15.81 4.21 0.42
CA ARG A 27 14.59 4.62 1.14
C ARG A 27 13.38 3.82 0.70
N ILE A 28 13.20 3.57 -0.59
CA ILE A 28 12.08 2.79 -1.12
C ILE A 28 12.17 1.33 -0.69
N GLU A 29 13.36 0.73 -0.72
CA GLU A 29 13.58 -0.66 -0.30
C GLU A 29 13.18 -0.88 1.16
N ARG A 30 13.58 0.03 2.07
CA ARG A 30 13.12 0.00 3.47
C ARG A 30 11.60 0.10 3.59
N LEU A 31 10.97 1.01 2.84
CA LEU A 31 9.51 1.16 2.85
C LEU A 31 8.78 -0.07 2.30
N GLU A 32 9.34 -0.74 1.28
CA GLU A 32 8.76 -2.00 0.75
C GLU A 32 8.91 -3.15 1.75
N GLU A 33 10.01 -3.22 2.51
CA GLU A 33 10.17 -4.18 3.61
C GLU A 33 9.14 -3.93 4.73
N GLU A 34 8.99 -2.68 5.18
CA GLU A 34 7.97 -2.29 6.17
C GLU A 34 6.55 -2.64 5.70
N LYS A 35 6.23 -2.34 4.44
CA LYS A 35 4.95 -2.69 3.81
C LYS A 35 4.72 -4.19 3.75
N ALA A 36 5.76 -4.99 3.48
CA ALA A 36 5.67 -6.44 3.48
C ALA A 36 5.39 -7.00 4.89
N ASN A 37 6.06 -6.45 5.91
CA ASN A 37 5.82 -6.82 7.31
C ASN A 37 4.39 -6.49 7.74
N ILE A 38 3.91 -5.27 7.45
CA ILE A 38 2.52 -4.87 7.73
C ILE A 38 1.52 -5.75 6.99
N ALA A 39 1.81 -6.12 5.73
CA ALA A 39 0.94 -7.02 4.97
C ALA A 39 0.87 -8.42 5.59
N SER A 40 1.99 -8.91 6.15
CA SER A 40 2.02 -10.17 6.91
C SER A 40 1.18 -10.07 8.17
N ASP A 41 1.33 -9.01 8.97
CA ASP A 41 0.56 -8.80 10.20
C ASP A 41 -0.96 -8.76 9.91
N ILE A 42 -1.36 -8.05 8.84
CA ILE A 42 -2.75 -8.01 8.39
C ILE A 42 -3.27 -9.41 8.03
N LYS A 43 -2.44 -10.24 7.38
CA LYS A 43 -2.81 -11.61 7.02
C LYS A 43 -3.01 -12.47 8.25
N ASP A 44 -2.15 -12.32 9.26
CA ASP A 44 -2.24 -13.07 10.50
C ASP A 44 -3.51 -12.70 11.29
N VAL A 45 -3.88 -11.41 11.33
CA VAL A 45 -5.17 -10.97 11.91
C VAL A 45 -6.37 -11.59 11.20
N TYR A 46 -6.35 -11.68 9.86
CA TYR A 46 -7.41 -12.38 9.13
C TYR A 46 -7.42 -13.89 9.43
N ALA A 47 -6.26 -14.52 9.62
CA ALA A 47 -6.17 -15.93 9.97
C ALA A 47 -6.71 -16.20 11.38
N GLU A 48 -6.42 -15.32 12.34
CA GLU A 48 -6.99 -15.34 13.68
C GLU A 48 -8.51 -15.19 13.64
N ALA A 49 -9.01 -14.17 12.93
CA ALA A 49 -10.44 -13.93 12.78
C ALA A 49 -11.16 -15.14 12.15
N LYS A 50 -10.55 -15.79 11.15
CA LYS A 50 -11.07 -17.03 10.57
C LYS A 50 -11.15 -18.16 11.59
N SER A 51 -10.12 -18.29 12.42
CA SER A 51 -10.06 -19.32 13.47
C SER A 51 -11.09 -19.06 14.58
N ALA A 52 -11.41 -17.79 14.83
CA ALA A 52 -12.48 -17.35 15.72
C ALA A 52 -13.89 -17.47 15.11
N GLY A 53 -14.02 -17.90 13.85
CA GLY A 53 -15.30 -18.16 13.19
C GLY A 53 -15.86 -16.99 12.35
N PHE A 54 -15.10 -15.92 12.12
CA PHE A 54 -15.55 -14.81 11.27
C PHE A 54 -15.30 -15.07 9.78
N ASP A 55 -16.21 -14.57 8.93
CA ASP A 55 -16.00 -14.57 7.48
C ASP A 55 -15.07 -13.42 7.06
N THR A 56 -13.81 -13.77 6.79
CA THR A 56 -12.79 -12.83 6.34
C THR A 56 -13.12 -12.10 5.02
N LYS A 57 -13.98 -12.65 4.15
CA LYS A 57 -14.41 -11.97 2.91
C LYS A 57 -15.33 -10.80 3.25
N ILE A 58 -16.29 -11.03 4.14
CA ILE A 58 -17.20 -9.97 4.62
C ILE A 58 -16.41 -8.91 5.40
N MET A 59 -15.43 -9.31 6.21
CA MET A 59 -14.55 -8.35 6.88
C MET A 59 -13.77 -7.46 5.91
N ARG A 60 -13.23 -8.03 4.81
CA ARG A 60 -12.56 -7.24 3.76
C ARG A 60 -13.50 -6.25 3.09
N GLN A 61 -14.75 -6.64 2.87
CA GLN A 61 -15.79 -5.74 2.35
C GLN A 61 -16.08 -4.61 3.34
N LEU A 62 -16.24 -4.92 4.64
CA LEU A 62 -16.41 -3.91 5.69
C LEU A 62 -15.27 -2.90 5.72
N ILE A 63 -14.02 -3.35 5.65
CA ILE A 63 -12.87 -2.42 5.61
C ILE A 63 -12.92 -1.54 4.35
N ARG A 64 -13.32 -2.08 3.20
CA ARG A 64 -13.47 -1.27 1.97
C ARG A 64 -14.54 -0.20 2.15
N ILE A 65 -15.71 -0.56 2.66
CA ILE A 65 -16.82 0.38 2.92
C ILE A 65 -16.39 1.46 3.92
N ARG A 66 -15.63 1.09 4.96
CA ARG A 66 -15.13 2.04 5.97
C ARG A 66 -14.08 3.02 5.44
N LYS A 67 -13.45 2.72 4.30
CA LYS A 67 -12.47 3.60 3.63
C LYS A 67 -13.11 4.53 2.60
N MET A 68 -14.37 4.31 2.24
CA MET A 68 -15.10 5.17 1.31
C MET A 68 -15.56 6.45 1.99
N GLU A 69 -15.63 7.54 1.23
CA GLU A 69 -16.22 8.78 1.71
C GLU A 69 -17.73 8.60 1.94
N PRO A 70 -18.34 9.29 2.93
CA PRO A 70 -19.74 9.08 3.27
C PRO A 70 -20.72 9.26 2.11
N HIS A 71 -20.43 10.20 1.20
CA HIS A 71 -21.27 10.49 0.04
C HIS A 71 -21.14 9.41 -1.05
N GLU A 72 -19.91 8.96 -1.35
CA GLU A 72 -19.68 7.86 -2.30
C GLU A 72 -20.37 6.56 -1.84
N ARG A 73 -20.33 6.29 -0.52
CA ARG A 73 -21.03 5.14 0.05
C ARG A 73 -22.55 5.25 -0.15
N ALA A 74 -23.13 6.42 0.13
CA ALA A 74 -24.56 6.64 -0.01
C ALA A 74 -25.02 6.48 -1.48
N GLU A 75 -24.26 7.04 -2.42
CA GLU A 75 -24.53 6.90 -3.85
C GLU A 75 -24.46 5.43 -4.31
N GLN A 76 -23.44 4.69 -3.86
CA GLN A 76 -23.33 3.25 -4.17
C GLN A 76 -24.47 2.42 -3.57
N GLU A 77 -24.92 2.73 -2.35
CA GLU A 77 -26.05 2.06 -1.72
C GLU A 77 -27.36 2.33 -2.48
N GLU A 78 -27.60 3.58 -2.91
CA GLU A 78 -28.78 3.95 -3.71
C GLU A 78 -28.78 3.27 -5.08
N LEU A 79 -27.64 3.24 -5.78
CA LEU A 79 -27.49 2.55 -7.05
C LEU A 79 -27.66 1.03 -6.91
N LEU A 80 -27.14 0.44 -5.83
CA LEU A 80 -27.30 -0.98 -5.56
C LEU A 80 -28.78 -1.33 -5.34
N ASP A 81 -29.50 -0.54 -4.55
CA ASP A 81 -30.93 -0.74 -4.29
C ASP A 81 -31.77 -0.62 -5.57
N LEU A 82 -31.47 0.38 -6.40
CA LEU A 82 -32.09 0.54 -7.72
C LEU A 82 -31.85 -0.70 -8.61
N TYR A 83 -30.63 -1.24 -8.60
CA TYR A 83 -30.32 -2.41 -9.43
C TYR A 83 -30.92 -3.71 -8.88
N LEU A 84 -30.95 -3.89 -7.56
CA LEU A 84 -31.60 -5.04 -6.92
C LEU A 84 -33.10 -5.05 -7.24
N SER A 85 -33.77 -3.91 -7.05
CA SER A 85 -35.19 -3.79 -7.39
C SER A 85 -35.47 -4.03 -8.87
N ALA A 86 -34.59 -3.59 -9.77
CA ALA A 86 -34.72 -3.83 -11.21
C ALA A 86 -34.60 -5.31 -11.60
N VAL A 87 -33.85 -6.11 -10.85
CA VAL A 87 -33.73 -7.57 -11.08
C VAL A 87 -34.68 -8.40 -10.20
N GLY A 88 -35.52 -7.75 -9.38
CA GLY A 88 -36.54 -8.38 -8.56
C GLY A 88 -36.05 -8.98 -7.23
N TYR A 89 -34.95 -8.46 -6.68
CA TYR A 89 -34.54 -8.69 -5.29
C TYR A 89 -35.09 -7.61 -4.35
#